data_AF-A0A418IJL7-F1
#
_entry.id   AF-A0A418IJL7-F1
#
_cell.length_a   1.000
_cell.length_b   1.000
_cell.length_c   1.000
_cell.angle_alpha   90.00
_cell.angle_beta   90.00
_cell.angle_gamma   90.00
#
_symmetry.space_group_name_H-M   'P 1'
#
loop_
_entity.id
_entity.type
_entity.pdbx_description
1 polymer ?
#
loop_
_entity_poly.entity_id
_entity_poly.type
_entity_poly.pdbx_seq_one_letter_code
_entity_poly.pdbx_strand_id
1 'polypeptide(L)'
;KAELDKLVEVLETAKTNATEKLNNVPNGTAGKDALQSRLEQIGSVTSPEVNDQDSNGVLDTEQLTEAQQAIEAVEQAKQAVDNKLSEITSDGLVNPTEKAELDKLVEALETAKTNATEKLNNVPNGTTGKDELQSRLEQIGSVTSPEVNDQDSNGVLDTEQLNEAQQAIEAAEQAKQAADNKLSEITADGLVNPTEKAELDKLVEALETAKTNATERLNNVPNGTEGKDELQSRLDQIGSVTSPEVNDQDSNGVLDTEQ
;
A
#
# COMPACT_ATOMS: atom_id res chain seq x y z
N LYS A 1 -9.93 37.54 -31.87
CA LYS A 1 -8.56 38.12 -31.85
C LYS A 1 -8.00 38.36 -33.26
N ALA A 2 -7.82 37.33 -34.09
CA ALA A 2 -7.20 37.48 -35.42
C ALA A 2 -7.87 38.52 -36.35
N GLU A 3 -9.21 38.64 -36.31
CA GLU A 3 -9.91 39.70 -37.07
C GLU A 3 -9.61 41.10 -36.53
N LEU A 4 -9.51 41.26 -35.21
CA LEU A 4 -9.15 42.53 -34.58
C LEU A 4 -7.70 42.90 -34.86
N ASP A 5 -6.77 41.95 -34.80
CA ASP A 5 -5.36 42.17 -35.16
C ASP A 5 -5.23 42.69 -36.60
N LYS A 6 -5.98 42.11 -37.54
CA LYS A 6 -6.06 42.60 -38.93
C LYS A 6 -6.60 44.03 -39.00
N LEU A 7 -7.64 44.35 -38.23
CA LEU A 7 -8.19 45.70 -38.20
C LEU A 7 -7.22 46.72 -37.60
N VAL A 8 -6.46 46.34 -36.58
CA VAL A 8 -5.39 47.16 -35.98
C VAL A 8 -4.28 47.41 -37.01
N GLU A 9 -3.82 46.37 -37.71
CA GLU A 9 -2.82 46.50 -38.78
C GLU A 9 -3.29 47.41 -39.92
N VAL A 10 -4.55 47.27 -40.34
CA VAL A 10 -5.17 48.13 -41.36
C VAL A 10 -5.24 49.58 -40.89
N LEU A 11 -5.57 49.83 -39.63
CA LEU A 11 -5.62 51.19 -39.07
C LEU A 11 -4.23 51.85 -39.09
N GLU A 12 -3.20 51.15 -38.62
CA GLU A 12 -1.82 51.67 -38.61
C GLU A 12 -1.28 51.89 -40.02
N THR A 13 -1.61 51.00 -40.96
CA THR A 13 -1.28 51.16 -42.38
C THR A 13 -1.99 52.37 -42.98
N ALA A 14 -3.28 52.56 -42.70
CA ALA A 14 -4.05 53.70 -43.18
C ALA A 14 -3.52 55.02 -42.60
N LYS A 15 -3.12 55.04 -41.32
CA LYS A 15 -2.51 56.20 -40.65
C LYS A 15 -1.18 56.57 -41.28
N THR A 16 -0.33 55.59 -41.56
CA THR A 16 0.95 55.79 -42.26
C THR A 16 0.73 56.37 -43.65
N ASN A 17 -0.14 55.76 -44.46
CA ASN A 17 -0.47 56.24 -45.79
C ASN A 17 -1.07 57.66 -45.78
N ALA A 18 -1.94 57.98 -44.82
CA ALA A 18 -2.50 59.31 -44.65
C ALA A 18 -1.42 60.34 -44.27
N THR A 19 -0.48 59.96 -43.41
CA THR A 19 0.66 60.80 -43.00
C THR A 19 1.55 61.12 -44.20
N GLU A 20 1.93 60.12 -44.99
CA GLU A 20 2.72 60.30 -46.21
C GLU A 20 2.03 61.23 -47.22
N LYS A 21 0.73 61.02 -47.46
CA LYS A 21 -0.05 61.87 -48.36
C LYS A 21 -0.15 63.31 -47.85
N LEU A 22 -0.36 63.51 -46.56
CA LEU A 22 -0.47 64.84 -45.97
C LEU A 22 0.89 65.58 -45.95
N ASN A 23 1.99 64.86 -45.76
CA ASN A 23 3.35 65.41 -45.85
C ASN A 23 3.68 65.96 -47.25
N ASN A 24 3.09 65.38 -48.30
CA ASN A 24 3.23 65.87 -49.68
C ASN A 24 2.40 67.13 -49.98
N VAL A 25 1.54 67.60 -49.07
CA VAL A 25 0.81 68.86 -49.22
C VAL A 25 1.72 70.04 -48.82
N PRO A 26 1.84 71.12 -49.60
CA PRO A 26 2.66 72.28 -49.23
C PRO A 26 2.29 72.89 -47.88
N ASN A 27 3.29 73.40 -47.15
CA ASN A 27 3.04 74.11 -45.90
C ASN A 27 2.28 75.42 -46.15
N GLY A 28 1.30 75.73 -45.30
CA GLY A 28 0.42 76.90 -45.45
C GLY A 28 -0.83 76.66 -46.31
N THR A 29 -1.03 75.46 -46.86
CA THR A 29 -2.32 75.09 -47.48
C THR A 29 -3.43 75.12 -46.42
N ALA A 30 -4.49 75.89 -46.68
CA ALA A 30 -5.62 76.02 -45.78
C ALA A 30 -6.20 74.65 -45.39
N GLY A 31 -6.31 74.40 -44.09
CA GLY A 31 -6.85 73.14 -43.54
C GLY A 31 -5.84 72.00 -43.35
N LYS A 32 -4.58 72.13 -43.81
CA LYS A 32 -3.54 71.11 -43.59
C LYS A 32 -3.30 70.85 -42.10
N ASP A 33 -3.11 71.90 -41.30
CA ASP A 33 -2.84 71.79 -39.85
C ASP A 33 -4.01 71.16 -39.09
N ALA A 34 -5.24 71.40 -39.55
CA ALA A 34 -6.44 70.78 -38.99
C ALA A 34 -6.50 69.28 -39.31
N LEU A 35 -6.11 68.86 -40.53
CA LEU A 35 -6.01 67.45 -40.90
C LEU A 35 -4.86 66.74 -40.18
N GLN A 36 -3.73 67.43 -40.01
CA GLN A 36 -2.58 66.96 -39.23
C GLN A 36 -3.00 66.67 -37.79
N SER A 37 -3.63 67.65 -37.14
CA SER A 37 -4.16 67.50 -35.78
C SER A 37 -5.15 66.33 -35.67
N ARG A 38 -6.05 66.15 -36.65
CA ARG A 38 -7.01 65.03 -36.66
C ARG A 38 -6.34 63.68 -36.83
N LEU A 39 -5.30 63.59 -37.64
CA LEU A 39 -4.53 62.36 -37.86
C LEU A 39 -3.71 61.98 -36.62
N GLU A 40 -3.13 62.97 -35.94
CA GLU A 40 -2.40 62.81 -34.68
C GLU A 40 -3.34 62.39 -33.53
N GLN A 41 -4.61 62.78 -33.57
CA GLN A 41 -5.64 62.35 -32.61
C GLN A 41 -6.10 60.90 -32.78
N ILE A 42 -5.77 60.22 -33.89
CA ILE A 42 -6.05 58.79 -34.05
C ILE A 42 -5.10 58.00 -33.14
N GLY A 43 -5.62 57.54 -32.00
CA GLY A 43 -4.88 56.70 -31.05
C GLY A 43 -4.53 55.32 -31.63
N SER A 44 -3.53 54.68 -31.05
CA SER A 44 -3.21 53.27 -31.30
C SER A 44 -4.21 52.37 -30.57
N VAL A 45 -4.50 51.20 -31.16
CA VAL A 45 -5.34 50.17 -30.54
C VAL A 45 -4.50 48.91 -30.37
N THR A 46 -4.61 48.25 -29.23
CA THR A 46 -4.00 46.94 -28.97
C THR A 46 -5.09 45.89 -28.82
N SER A 47 -4.89 44.72 -29.42
CA SER A 47 -5.80 43.60 -29.21
C SER A 47 -5.65 43.02 -27.79
N PRO A 48 -6.75 42.61 -27.14
CA PRO A 48 -6.67 41.90 -25.87
C PRO A 48 -6.03 40.51 -26.06
N GLU A 49 -5.50 39.97 -24.97
CA GLU A 49 -5.08 38.57 -24.91
C GLU A 49 -6.29 37.64 -24.96
N VAL A 50 -6.09 36.42 -25.49
CA VAL A 50 -7.13 35.38 -25.42
C VAL A 50 -6.98 34.74 -24.05
N ASN A 51 -8.06 34.76 -23.28
CA ASN A 51 -8.13 34.29 -21.89
C ASN A 51 -9.15 33.14 -21.70
N ASP A 52 -9.74 32.68 -22.78
CA ASP A 52 -10.66 31.54 -22.89
C ASP A 52 -10.36 30.87 -24.24
N GLN A 53 -9.35 30.00 -24.26
CA GLN A 53 -8.84 29.42 -25.52
C GLN A 53 -9.76 28.34 -26.08
N ASP A 54 -10.45 27.60 -25.22
CA ASP A 54 -11.32 26.50 -25.60
C ASP A 54 -12.80 26.94 -25.75
N SER A 55 -13.09 28.23 -25.50
CA SER A 55 -14.42 28.84 -25.63
C SER A 55 -15.45 28.20 -24.70
N ASN A 56 -15.02 27.74 -23.52
CA ASN A 56 -15.89 27.11 -22.54
C ASN A 56 -16.58 28.14 -21.61
N GLY A 57 -16.21 29.42 -21.70
CA GLY A 57 -16.77 30.50 -20.89
C GLY A 57 -16.16 30.67 -19.50
N VAL A 58 -15.06 29.97 -19.20
CA VAL A 58 -14.26 30.05 -17.97
C VAL A 58 -12.89 30.61 -18.35
N LEU A 59 -12.28 31.40 -17.45
CA LEU A 59 -10.94 31.91 -17.70
C LEU A 59 -9.91 30.78 -17.65
N ASP A 60 -8.99 30.71 -18.61
CA ASP A 60 -7.89 29.72 -18.62
C ASP A 60 -7.09 29.75 -17.30
N THR A 61 -6.93 30.93 -16.71
CA THR A 61 -6.25 31.14 -15.41
C THR A 61 -7.03 30.59 -14.22
N GLU A 62 -8.37 30.60 -14.30
CA GLU A 62 -9.24 30.02 -13.28
C GLU A 62 -9.17 28.49 -13.35
N GLN A 63 -9.25 27.91 -14.55
CA GLN A 63 -9.04 26.48 -14.76
C GLN A 63 -7.66 26.01 -14.27
N LEU A 64 -6.61 26.79 -14.55
CA LEU A 64 -5.25 26.51 -14.04
C LEU A 64 -5.20 26.53 -12.51
N THR A 65 -5.90 27.48 -11.87
CA THR A 65 -5.98 27.58 -10.41
C THR A 65 -6.71 26.38 -9.80
N GLU A 66 -7.80 25.93 -10.41
CA GLU A 66 -8.50 24.72 -9.97
C GLU A 66 -7.62 23.47 -10.09
N ALA A 67 -6.86 23.35 -11.18
CA ALA A 67 -5.90 22.26 -11.35
C ALA A 67 -4.78 22.30 -10.30
N GLN A 68 -4.25 23.49 -10.00
CA GLN A 68 -3.24 23.69 -8.95
C GLN A 68 -3.77 23.25 -7.57
N GLN A 69 -4.98 23.66 -7.20
CA GLN A 69 -5.60 23.25 -5.93
C GLN A 69 -5.87 21.75 -5.86
N ALA A 70 -6.30 21.15 -6.97
CA ALA A 70 -6.51 19.70 -7.02
C ALA A 70 -5.18 18.94 -6.84
N ILE A 71 -4.09 19.40 -7.45
CA ILE A 71 -2.75 18.81 -7.30
C ILE A 71 -2.22 18.98 -5.88
N GLU A 72 -2.42 20.14 -5.23
CA GLU A 72 -2.09 20.33 -3.81
C GLU A 72 -2.83 19.32 -2.92
N ALA A 73 -4.10 19.01 -3.22
CA ALA A 73 -4.83 17.98 -2.50
C ALA A 73 -4.22 16.58 -2.70
N VAL A 74 -3.69 16.27 -3.89
CA VAL A 74 -2.94 15.03 -4.14
C VAL A 74 -1.66 14.98 -3.30
N GLU A 75 -0.91 16.08 -3.24
CA GLU A 75 0.32 16.19 -2.45
C GLU A 75 0.04 15.97 -0.96
N GLN A 76 -1.03 16.56 -0.43
CA GLN A 76 -1.46 16.35 0.96
C GLN A 76 -1.91 14.91 1.22
N ALA A 77 -2.68 14.31 0.30
CA ALA A 77 -3.08 12.91 0.41
C ALA A 77 -1.86 11.97 0.39
N LYS A 78 -0.87 12.26 -0.46
CA LYS A 78 0.39 11.49 -0.52
C LYS A 78 1.16 11.59 0.78
N GLN A 79 1.24 12.78 1.37
CA GLN A 79 1.89 12.97 2.67
C GLN A 79 1.17 12.18 3.78
N ALA A 80 -0.16 12.16 3.79
CA ALA A 80 -0.93 11.37 4.76
C ALA A 80 -0.65 9.86 4.62
N VAL A 81 -0.62 9.36 3.38
CA VAL A 81 -0.27 7.97 3.08
C VAL A 81 1.15 7.64 3.57
N ASP A 82 2.14 8.49 3.26
CA ASP A 82 3.53 8.27 3.64
C ASP A 82 3.73 8.28 5.16
N ASN A 83 3.05 9.19 5.86
CA ASN A 83 3.06 9.24 7.31
C ASN A 83 2.47 7.97 7.91
N LYS A 84 1.29 7.53 7.44
CA LYS A 84 0.64 6.32 7.97
C LYS A 84 1.47 5.08 7.64
N LEU A 85 2.04 4.98 6.44
CA LEU A 85 2.94 3.88 6.09
C LEU A 85 4.15 3.83 7.02
N SER A 86 4.78 4.97 7.30
CA SER A 86 5.91 5.04 8.23
C SER A 86 5.51 4.69 9.67
N GLU A 87 4.30 5.06 10.10
CA GLU A 87 3.76 4.73 11.42
C GLU A 87 3.60 3.22 11.57
N ILE A 88 2.87 2.57 10.65
CA ILE A 88 2.52 1.14 10.76
C ILE A 88 3.68 0.20 10.43
N THR A 89 4.80 0.71 9.92
CA THR A 89 5.99 -0.12 9.63
C THR A 89 7.12 0.11 10.63
N SER A 90 6.93 1.00 11.61
CA SER A 90 8.00 1.44 12.50
C SER A 90 8.46 0.37 13.48
N ASP A 91 7.58 -0.53 13.90
CA ASP A 91 7.88 -1.64 14.82
C ASP A 91 8.08 -2.98 14.09
N GLY A 92 7.88 -2.99 12.77
CA GLY A 92 7.95 -4.19 11.95
C GLY A 92 6.72 -5.09 12.05
N LEU A 93 5.66 -4.65 12.73
CA LEU A 93 4.39 -5.36 12.87
C LEU A 93 3.30 -4.59 12.14
N VAL A 94 2.50 -5.30 11.35
CA VAL A 94 1.37 -4.75 10.60
C VAL A 94 0.18 -5.62 10.92
N ASN A 95 -0.82 -5.03 11.57
CA ASN A 95 -2.08 -5.70 11.85
C ASN A 95 -3.18 -5.37 10.80
N PRO A 96 -4.30 -6.12 10.77
CA PRO A 96 -5.37 -5.88 9.80
C PRO A 96 -6.00 -4.48 9.87
N THR A 97 -6.05 -3.89 11.07
CA THR A 97 -6.67 -2.56 11.27
C THR A 97 -5.80 -1.47 10.67
N GLU A 98 -4.50 -1.50 10.96
CA GLU A 98 -3.50 -0.60 10.40
C GLU A 98 -3.46 -0.66 8.87
N LYS A 99 -3.44 -1.87 8.31
CA LYS A 99 -3.49 -2.05 6.86
C LYS A 99 -4.77 -1.46 6.26
N ALA A 100 -5.93 -1.70 6.88
CA ALA A 100 -7.19 -1.18 6.40
C ALA A 100 -7.27 0.36 6.45
N GLU A 101 -6.64 0.99 7.45
CA GLU A 101 -6.51 2.45 7.53
C GLU A 101 -5.62 3.01 6.41
N LEU A 102 -4.47 2.37 6.15
CA LEU A 102 -3.60 2.74 5.05
C LEU A 102 -4.28 2.56 3.69
N ASP A 103 -4.98 1.45 3.47
CA ASP A 103 -5.68 1.16 2.22
C ASP A 103 -6.70 2.26 1.88
N LYS A 104 -7.42 2.79 2.88
CA LYS A 104 -8.35 3.93 2.71
C LYS A 104 -7.63 5.21 2.30
N LEU A 105 -6.46 5.49 2.87
CA LEU A 105 -5.67 6.66 2.49
C LEU A 105 -5.13 6.53 1.06
N VAL A 106 -4.73 5.32 0.65
CA VAL A 106 -4.30 5.03 -0.72
C VAL A 106 -5.47 5.22 -1.70
N GLU A 107 -6.67 4.75 -1.37
CA GLU A 107 -7.88 4.98 -2.18
C GLU A 107 -8.20 6.49 -2.31
N ALA A 108 -8.07 7.25 -1.21
CA ALA A 108 -8.25 8.70 -1.23
C ALA A 108 -7.20 9.41 -2.11
N LEU A 109 -5.94 8.97 -2.08
CA LEU A 109 -4.88 9.47 -2.95
C LEU A 109 -5.20 9.22 -4.44
N GLU A 110 -5.62 8.01 -4.80
CA GLU A 110 -5.94 7.68 -6.20
C GLU A 110 -7.21 8.42 -6.69
N THR A 111 -8.17 8.64 -5.80
CA THR A 111 -9.33 9.52 -6.07
C THR A 111 -8.90 10.96 -6.32
N ALA A 112 -8.00 11.50 -5.48
CA ALA A 112 -7.46 12.85 -5.64
C ALA A 112 -6.68 12.98 -6.96
N LYS A 113 -5.85 11.99 -7.31
CA LYS A 113 -5.12 11.96 -8.61
C LYS A 113 -6.06 11.98 -9.80
N THR A 114 -7.14 11.21 -9.74
CA THR A 114 -8.15 11.17 -10.81
C THR A 114 -8.79 12.55 -10.99
N ASN A 115 -9.22 13.19 -9.90
CA ASN A 115 -9.79 14.54 -9.93
C ASN A 115 -8.77 15.59 -10.42
N ALA A 116 -7.52 15.54 -9.95
CA ALA A 116 -6.46 16.44 -10.42
C ALA A 116 -6.16 16.26 -11.91
N THR A 117 -6.16 15.03 -12.40
CA THR A 117 -5.99 14.71 -13.82
C THR A 117 -7.14 15.28 -14.64
N GLU A 118 -8.39 15.14 -14.20
CA GLU A 118 -9.56 15.72 -14.86
C GLU A 118 -9.47 17.25 -14.94
N LYS A 119 -9.17 17.91 -13.80
CA LYS A 119 -9.02 19.37 -13.74
C LYS A 119 -7.89 19.87 -14.63
N LEU A 120 -6.74 19.19 -14.62
CA LEU A 120 -5.59 19.55 -15.45
C LEU A 120 -5.87 19.35 -16.94
N ASN A 121 -6.62 18.30 -17.31
CA ASN A 121 -7.03 18.05 -18.68
C ASN A 121 -7.97 19.13 -19.22
N ASN A 122 -8.79 19.73 -18.36
CA ASN A 122 -9.65 20.86 -18.73
C ASN A 122 -8.84 22.14 -19.00
N VAL A 123 -7.64 22.31 -18.42
CA VAL A 123 -6.79 23.48 -18.70
C VAL A 123 -6.36 23.45 -20.18
N PRO A 124 -6.54 24.53 -20.96
CA PRO A 124 -6.14 24.52 -22.36
C PRO A 124 -4.65 24.29 -22.58
N ASN A 125 -4.30 23.67 -23.71
CA ASN A 125 -2.90 23.43 -24.07
C ASN A 125 -2.19 24.76 -24.37
N GLY A 126 -0.96 24.90 -23.89
CA GLY A 126 -0.19 26.14 -24.02
C GLY A 126 -0.48 27.19 -22.95
N THR A 127 -1.43 26.93 -22.04
CA THR A 127 -1.59 27.75 -20.83
C THR A 127 -0.30 27.68 -20.00
N THR A 128 0.29 28.85 -19.72
CA THR A 128 1.54 28.93 -18.94
C THR A 128 1.35 28.29 -17.58
N GLY A 129 2.26 27.38 -17.19
CA GLY A 129 2.20 26.64 -15.92
C GLY A 129 1.52 25.27 -15.99
N LYS A 130 0.79 24.95 -17.07
CA LYS A 130 0.15 23.63 -17.24
C LYS A 130 1.17 22.49 -17.24
N ASP A 131 2.26 22.63 -17.99
CA ASP A 131 3.29 21.59 -18.12
C ASP A 131 4.04 21.32 -16.80
N GLU A 132 4.21 22.36 -15.98
CA GLU A 132 4.79 22.25 -14.64
C GLU A 132 3.84 21.48 -13.70
N LEU A 133 2.55 21.80 -13.73
CA LEU A 133 1.53 21.07 -12.99
C LEU A 133 1.43 19.61 -13.40
N GLN A 134 1.50 19.34 -14.71
CA GLN A 134 1.52 17.97 -15.23
C GLN A 134 2.72 17.20 -14.68
N SER A 135 3.91 17.78 -14.76
CA SER A 135 5.13 17.17 -14.24
C SER A 135 5.05 16.90 -12.73
N ARG A 136 4.48 17.83 -11.96
CA ARG A 136 4.28 17.66 -10.51
C ARG A 136 3.34 16.49 -10.22
N LEU A 137 2.19 16.42 -10.90
CA LEU A 137 1.22 15.33 -10.71
C LEU A 137 1.81 13.96 -11.08
N GLU A 138 2.56 13.87 -12.19
CA GLU A 138 3.21 12.64 -12.65
C GLU A 138 4.31 12.13 -11.70
N GLN A 139 4.95 13.03 -10.95
CA GLN A 139 5.96 12.66 -9.94
C GLN A 139 5.35 12.02 -8.69
N ILE A 140 4.04 12.14 -8.46
CA ILE A 140 3.38 11.55 -7.31
C ILE A 140 3.14 10.06 -7.57
N GLY A 141 4.07 9.23 -7.08
CA GLY A 141 4.00 7.77 -7.18
C GLY A 141 2.79 7.15 -6.49
N SER A 142 2.51 5.89 -6.81
CA SER A 142 1.58 5.04 -6.06
C SER A 142 2.25 4.50 -4.80
N VAL A 143 1.44 3.98 -3.87
CA VAL A 143 1.90 3.34 -2.64
C VAL A 143 1.27 1.95 -2.57
N THR A 144 2.09 0.95 -2.23
CA THR A 144 1.65 -0.42 -2.01
C THR A 144 1.59 -0.68 -0.51
N SER A 145 0.46 -1.19 -0.05
CA SER A 145 0.28 -1.54 1.36
C SER A 145 1.13 -2.77 1.72
N PRO A 146 1.71 -2.79 2.94
CA PRO A 146 2.44 -3.96 3.41
C PRO A 146 1.49 -5.15 3.66
N GLU A 147 2.07 -6.34 3.72
CA GLU A 147 1.37 -7.55 4.15
C GLU A 147 1.12 -7.52 5.66
N VAL A 148 0.02 -8.15 6.10
CA VAL A 148 -0.27 -8.33 7.52
C VAL A 148 0.64 -9.44 8.05
N ASN A 149 1.33 -9.16 9.16
CA ASN A 149 2.23 -10.11 9.82
C ASN A 149 2.00 -10.24 11.34
N ASP A 150 1.01 -9.53 11.88
CA ASP A 150 0.45 -9.65 13.22
C ASP A 150 -1.08 -9.73 13.10
N GLN A 151 -1.56 -10.92 12.71
CA GLN A 151 -2.95 -11.10 12.27
C GLN A 151 -3.97 -10.97 13.40
N ASP A 152 -3.59 -11.29 14.63
CA ASP A 152 -4.42 -11.19 15.83
C ASP A 152 -4.11 -9.97 16.70
N SER A 153 -3.19 -9.11 16.26
CA SER A 153 -2.80 -7.85 16.93
C SER A 153 -2.26 -8.08 18.34
N ASN A 154 -1.50 -9.16 18.53
CA ASN A 154 -0.95 -9.56 19.82
C ASN A 154 0.46 -8.99 20.05
N GLY A 155 1.06 -8.33 19.07
CA GLY A 155 2.39 -7.74 19.16
C GLY A 155 3.55 -8.72 18.95
N VAL A 156 3.28 -9.90 18.38
CA VAL A 156 4.25 -10.94 18.03
C VAL A 156 4.09 -11.26 16.55
N LEU A 157 5.19 -11.52 15.85
CA LEU A 157 5.11 -11.95 14.46
C LEU A 157 4.40 -13.31 14.35
N ASP A 158 3.44 -13.42 13.44
CA ASP A 158 2.77 -14.70 13.12
C ASP A 158 3.79 -15.80 12.81
N THR A 159 4.89 -15.43 12.13
CA THR A 159 5.99 -16.37 11.78
C THR A 159 6.78 -16.83 13.00
N GLU A 160 6.91 -16.01 14.04
CA GLU A 160 7.53 -16.40 15.30
C GLU A 160 6.64 -17.39 16.05
N GLN A 161 5.34 -17.11 16.15
CA GLN A 161 4.37 -18.02 16.77
C GLN A 161 4.32 -19.37 16.04
N LEU A 162 4.36 -19.36 14.70
CA LEU A 162 4.41 -20.57 13.88
C LEU A 162 5.67 -21.40 14.17
N ASN A 163 6.83 -20.74 14.30
CA ASN A 163 8.09 -21.41 14.64
C ASN A 163 8.05 -22.01 16.05
N GLU A 164 7.46 -21.33 17.03
CA GLU A 164 7.28 -21.89 18.38
C GLU A 164 6.38 -23.13 18.35
N ALA A 165 5.29 -23.11 17.59
CA ALA A 165 4.41 -24.26 17.41
C ALA A 165 5.14 -25.44 16.74
N GLN A 166 5.92 -25.17 15.69
CA GLN A 166 6.76 -26.17 15.02
C GLN A 166 7.70 -26.87 16.01
N GLN A 167 8.44 -26.10 16.83
CA GLN A 167 9.37 -26.66 17.81
C GLN A 167 8.67 -27.50 18.87
N ALA A 168 7.50 -27.06 19.33
CA ALA A 168 6.72 -27.81 20.31
C ALA A 168 6.19 -29.14 19.73
N ILE A 169 5.78 -29.15 18.46
CA ILE A 169 5.37 -30.37 17.75
C ILE A 169 6.55 -31.33 17.56
N GLU A 170 7.72 -30.83 17.15
CA GLU A 170 8.94 -31.63 17.05
C GLU A 170 9.28 -32.28 18.41
N ALA A 171 9.15 -31.55 19.52
CA ALA A 171 9.36 -32.11 20.85
C ALA A 171 8.36 -33.23 21.18
N ALA A 172 7.09 -33.10 20.79
CA ALA A 172 6.08 -34.14 20.95
C ALA A 172 6.37 -35.37 20.08
N GLU A 173 6.83 -35.18 18.84
CA GLU A 173 7.27 -36.25 17.93
C GLU A 173 8.46 -37.03 18.53
N GLN A 174 9.45 -36.34 19.09
CA GLN A 174 10.59 -36.98 19.76
C GLN A 174 10.16 -37.74 21.02
N ALA A 175 9.24 -37.18 21.82
CA ALA A 175 8.69 -37.88 22.99
C ALA A 175 7.92 -39.13 22.58
N LYS A 176 7.17 -39.08 21.46
CA LYS A 176 6.46 -40.24 20.90
C LYS A 176 7.43 -41.33 20.50
N GLN A 177 8.48 -40.98 19.77
CA GLN A 177 9.52 -41.92 19.36
C GLN A 177 10.21 -42.57 20.56
N ALA A 178 10.49 -41.81 21.62
CA ALA A 178 11.08 -42.35 22.84
C ALA A 178 10.14 -43.35 23.54
N ALA A 179 8.86 -43.02 23.67
CA ALA A 179 7.85 -43.91 24.24
C ALA A 179 7.66 -45.19 23.41
N ASP A 180 7.62 -45.09 22.08
CA ASP A 180 7.51 -46.25 21.18
C ASP A 180 8.73 -47.16 21.22
N ASN A 181 9.92 -46.56 21.29
CA ASN A 181 11.16 -47.31 21.43
C ASN A 181 11.17 -48.07 22.76
N LYS A 182 10.80 -47.42 23.86
CA LYS A 182 10.75 -48.08 25.17
C LYS A 182 9.68 -49.17 25.21
N LEU A 183 8.50 -48.92 24.62
CA LEU A 183 7.46 -49.94 24.49
C LEU A 183 7.96 -51.16 23.72
N SER A 184 8.66 -50.95 22.61
CA SER A 184 9.24 -52.03 21.82
C SER A 184 10.34 -52.78 22.57
N GLU A 185 11.19 -52.07 23.32
CA GLU A 185 12.24 -52.66 24.17
C GLU A 185 11.64 -53.58 25.24
N ILE A 186 10.68 -53.09 26.03
CA ILE A 186 10.11 -53.84 27.17
C ILE A 186 9.15 -54.95 26.75
N THR A 187 8.75 -55.02 25.47
CA THR A 187 7.87 -56.09 24.96
C THR A 187 8.62 -57.12 24.12
N ALA A 188 9.93 -56.93 23.91
CA ALA A 188 10.71 -57.74 22.98
C ALA A 188 10.87 -59.20 23.40
N ASP A 189 10.97 -59.48 24.70
CA ASP A 189 11.09 -60.83 25.27
C ASP A 189 9.74 -61.40 25.75
N GLY A 190 8.66 -60.62 25.66
CA GLY A 190 7.33 -60.98 26.12
C GLY A 190 7.15 -60.89 27.64
N LEU A 191 8.13 -60.38 28.38
CA LEU A 191 8.10 -60.19 29.82
C LEU A 191 8.16 -58.69 30.14
N VAL A 192 7.29 -58.23 31.02
CA VAL A 192 7.21 -56.85 31.48
C VAL A 192 7.24 -56.85 32.99
N ASN A 193 8.29 -56.26 33.56
CA ASN A 193 8.41 -56.09 35.00
C ASN A 193 7.91 -54.70 35.48
N PRO A 194 7.70 -54.50 36.79
CA PRO A 194 7.22 -53.22 37.32
C PRO A 194 8.13 -52.02 37.03
N THR A 195 9.44 -52.24 36.93
CA THR A 195 10.43 -51.15 36.72
C THR A 195 10.34 -50.65 35.28
N GLU A 196 10.33 -51.56 34.32
CA GLU A 196 10.16 -51.27 32.88
C GLU A 196 8.87 -50.53 32.60
N LYS A 197 7.75 -51.01 33.17
CA LYS A 197 6.47 -50.33 33.05
C LYS A 197 6.53 -48.91 33.61
N ALA A 198 7.13 -48.73 34.80
CA ALA A 198 7.24 -47.40 35.41
C ALA A 198 8.12 -46.43 34.58
N GLU A 199 9.13 -46.93 33.88
CA GLU A 199 9.92 -46.13 32.95
C GLU A 199 9.11 -45.72 31.71
N LEU A 200 8.34 -46.65 31.13
CA LEU A 200 7.44 -46.32 30.01
C LEU A 200 6.35 -45.34 30.43
N ASP A 201 5.71 -45.53 31.60
CA ASP A 201 4.66 -44.63 32.10
C ASP A 201 5.16 -43.18 32.20
N LYS A 202 6.42 -42.96 32.61
CA LYS A 202 7.04 -41.62 32.63
C LYS A 202 7.22 -41.02 31.24
N LEU A 203 7.58 -41.84 30.24
CA LEU A 203 7.70 -41.38 28.86
C LEU A 203 6.33 -41.06 28.25
N VAL A 204 5.29 -41.83 28.60
CA VAL A 204 3.90 -41.54 28.23
C VAL A 204 3.45 -40.21 28.83
N GLU A 205 3.73 -39.96 30.12
CA GLU A 205 3.42 -38.67 30.76
C GLU A 205 4.17 -37.49 30.09
N ALA A 206 5.44 -37.68 29.74
CA ALA A 206 6.22 -36.67 29.02
C ALA A 206 5.66 -36.40 27.61
N LEU A 207 5.22 -37.44 26.89
CA LEU A 207 4.54 -37.31 25.60
C LEU A 207 3.24 -36.49 25.73
N GLU A 208 2.37 -36.81 26.69
CA GLU A 208 1.10 -36.08 26.86
C GLU A 208 1.34 -34.62 27.28
N THR A 209 2.38 -34.36 28.08
CA THR A 209 2.81 -32.99 28.40
C THR A 209 3.29 -32.24 27.16
N ALA A 210 4.12 -32.88 26.33
CA ALA A 210 4.63 -32.28 25.08
C ALA A 210 3.50 -32.00 24.08
N LYS A 211 2.54 -32.93 23.93
CA LYS A 211 1.34 -32.73 23.09
C LYS A 211 0.47 -31.57 23.58
N THR A 212 0.30 -31.43 24.89
CA THR A 212 -0.45 -30.32 25.48
C THR A 212 0.21 -28.99 25.16
N ASN A 213 1.54 -28.88 25.35
CA ASN A 213 2.29 -27.67 25.00
C ASN A 213 2.25 -27.38 23.49
N ALA A 214 2.40 -28.40 22.63
CA ALA A 214 2.27 -28.25 21.19
C ALA A 214 0.90 -27.72 20.77
N THR A 215 -0.17 -28.24 21.39
CA THR A 215 -1.55 -27.77 21.18
C THR A 215 -1.71 -26.31 21.59
N GLU A 216 -1.20 -25.92 22.76
CA GLU A 216 -1.25 -24.54 23.23
C GLU A 216 -0.53 -23.58 22.28
N ARG A 217 0.71 -23.90 21.87
CA ARG A 217 1.49 -23.08 20.95
C ARG A 217 0.82 -22.95 19.59
N LEU A 218 0.32 -24.06 19.04
CA LEU A 218 -0.38 -24.05 17.75
C LEU A 218 -1.68 -23.25 17.80
N ASN A 219 -2.40 -23.27 18.93
CA ASN A 219 -3.61 -22.46 19.12
C ASN A 219 -3.31 -20.96 19.16
N ASN A 220 -2.12 -20.56 19.60
CA ASN A 220 -1.71 -19.16 19.58
C ASN A 220 -1.38 -18.67 18.17
N VAL A 221 -0.97 -19.54 17.25
CA VAL A 221 -0.76 -19.16 15.84
C VAL A 221 -2.09 -18.65 15.26
N PRO A 222 -2.16 -17.46 14.65
CA PRO A 222 -3.40 -16.97 14.07
C PRO A 222 -3.98 -17.87 12.97
N ASN A 223 -5.29 -17.79 12.76
CA ASN A 223 -5.93 -18.55 11.67
C ASN A 223 -5.61 -17.91 10.32
N GLY A 224 -5.27 -18.75 9.34
CA GLY A 224 -4.86 -18.29 8.01
C GLY A 224 -3.36 -18.07 7.86
N THR A 225 -2.56 -18.18 8.93
CA THR A 225 -1.10 -18.21 8.85
C THR A 225 -0.67 -19.43 8.02
N GLU A 226 0.13 -19.20 6.99
CA GLU A 226 0.64 -20.26 6.12
C GLU A 226 1.40 -21.32 6.93
N GLY A 227 1.13 -22.59 6.69
CA GLY A 227 1.75 -23.71 7.39
C GLY A 227 1.03 -24.18 8.66
N LYS A 228 0.12 -23.39 9.25
CA LYS A 228 -0.61 -23.80 10.48
C LYS A 228 -1.38 -25.12 10.29
N ASP A 229 -2.05 -25.30 9.16
CA ASP A 229 -2.85 -26.51 8.89
C ASP A 229 -1.97 -27.78 8.74
N GLU A 230 -0.76 -27.62 8.21
CA GLU A 230 0.22 -28.70 8.11
C GLU A 230 0.72 -29.10 9.50
N LEU A 231 0.99 -28.11 10.36
CA LEU A 231 1.35 -28.35 11.77
C LEU A 231 0.22 -29.04 12.55
N GLN A 232 -1.03 -28.63 12.33
CA GLN A 232 -2.19 -29.29 12.92
C GLN A 232 -2.26 -30.76 12.50
N SER A 233 -2.09 -31.03 11.21
CA SER A 233 -2.12 -32.40 10.68
C SER A 233 -1.01 -33.28 11.26
N ARG A 234 0.19 -32.73 11.46
CA ARG A 234 1.29 -33.42 12.13
C ARG A 234 0.99 -33.71 13.60
N LEU A 235 0.50 -32.71 14.34
CA LEU A 235 0.13 -32.87 15.74
C LEU A 235 -0.96 -33.94 15.93
N ASP A 236 -1.96 -33.97 15.06
CA ASP A 236 -3.05 -34.95 15.10
C ASP A 236 -2.59 -36.39 14.83
N GLN A 237 -1.47 -36.56 14.09
CA GLN A 237 -0.86 -37.87 13.83
C GLN A 237 -0.07 -38.40 15.03
N ILE A 238 0.22 -37.57 16.04
CA ILE A 238 0.91 -38.00 17.27
C ILE A 238 -0.07 -38.77 18.15
N GLY A 239 -0.16 -40.08 17.90
CA GLY A 239 -0.97 -41.00 18.69
C GLY A 239 -0.53 -41.12 20.15
N SER A 240 -1.38 -41.70 20.99
CA SER A 240 -1.02 -42.09 22.35
C SER A 240 -0.20 -43.38 22.38
N VAL A 241 0.43 -43.66 23.51
CA VAL A 241 1.13 -44.92 23.80
C VAL A 241 0.47 -45.56 25.02
N THR A 242 0.09 -46.83 24.92
CA THR A 242 -0.56 -47.58 25.99
C THR A 242 0.45 -48.50 26.66
N SER A 243 0.61 -48.37 27.97
CA SER A 243 1.49 -49.24 28.74
C SER A 243 0.93 -50.67 28.82
N PRO A 244 1.77 -51.71 28.64
CA PRO A 244 1.35 -53.10 28.82
C PRO A 244 1.09 -53.43 30.31
N GLU A 245 0.41 -54.55 30.53
CA GLU A 245 0.27 -55.13 31.87
C GLU A 245 1.60 -55.77 32.32
N VAL A 246 1.87 -55.73 33.63
CA VAL A 246 3.02 -56.43 34.22
C VAL A 246 2.71 -57.92 34.24
N ASN A 247 3.65 -58.75 33.78
CA ASN A 247 3.53 -60.21 33.75
C ASN A 247 4.77 -60.96 34.26
N ASP A 248 5.79 -60.25 34.74
CA ASP A 248 6.95 -60.74 35.49
C ASP A 248 7.12 -59.87 36.75
N GLN A 249 6.23 -60.08 37.73
CA GLN A 249 6.09 -59.20 38.89
C GLN A 249 7.32 -59.25 39.81
N ASP A 250 8.00 -60.39 39.92
CA ASP A 250 9.20 -60.59 40.73
C ASP A 250 10.51 -60.46 39.94
N SER A 251 10.43 -60.13 38.65
CA SER A 251 11.59 -59.91 37.76
C SER A 251 12.50 -61.12 37.69
N ASN A 252 11.92 -62.33 37.71
CA ASN A 252 12.66 -63.58 37.73
C ASN A 252 12.84 -64.19 36.31
N GLY A 253 12.28 -63.56 35.28
CA GLY A 253 12.38 -64.01 33.90
C GLY A 253 11.39 -65.12 33.52
N VAL A 254 10.33 -65.33 34.32
CA VAL A 254 9.27 -66.32 34.08
C VAL A 254 7.91 -65.66 34.22
N LEU A 255 7.00 -65.92 33.29
CA LEU A 255 5.62 -65.43 33.36
C LEU A 255 4.98 -65.79 34.70
N ASP A 256 4.33 -64.81 35.34
CA ASP A 256 3.59 -65.00 36.59
C ASP A 256 2.50 -66.08 36.46
N THR A 257 1.97 -66.29 35.25
CA THR A 257 0.99 -67.35 34.95
C THR A 257 1.58 -68.77 34.90
N GLU A 258 2.91 -68.88 34.80
CA GLU A 258 3.65 -70.14 34.73
C GLU A 258 4.34 -70.52 36.05
N GLN A 259 4.20 -69.70 37.11
CA GLN A 259 4.76 -69.92 38.45
C GLN A 259 3.83 -70.70 39.40
#